data_AF-A0A0C2D5D1-F1
#
_entry.id   AF-A0A0C2D5D1-F1
#
_cell.length_a   1.000
_cell.length_b   1.000
_cell.length_c   1.000
_cell.angle_alpha   90.00
_cell.angle_beta   90.00
_cell.angle_gamma   90.00
#
_symmetry.space_group_name_H-M   'P 1'
#
loop_
_entity.id
_entity.type
_entity.pdbx_description
1 polymer ?
#
loop_
_entity_poly.entity_id
_entity_poly.type
_entity_poly.pdbx_seq_one_letter_code
_entity_poly.pdbx_strand_id
1 'polypeptide(L)'
;MLLWGAMLVSHILFLVIAHVAHGQDAGAGDLQTLSIVLTSVGVIVALGSALAVPLITRDQLYVTALIVRLAAAESVTIFGLMLAMLGAEMQWTYALTALGVMAHIAAFPSERDQEAHEQRRSGSRES
;
A
#
# COMPACT_ATOMS: atom_id res chain seq x y z
N MET A 1 5.78 15.43 -4.82
CA MET A 1 6.12 14.52 -3.71
C MET A 1 5.59 13.11 -3.94
N LEU A 2 4.29 12.90 -4.16
CA LEU A 2 3.70 11.56 -4.37
C LEU A 2 4.36 10.72 -5.49
N LEU A 3 4.62 11.32 -6.65
CA LEU A 3 5.28 10.62 -7.77
C LEU A 3 6.68 10.13 -7.41
N TRP A 4 7.47 10.97 -6.73
CA TRP A 4 8.82 10.64 -6.28
C TRP A 4 8.81 9.55 -5.19
N GLY A 5 7.84 9.62 -4.27
CA GLY A 5 7.63 8.56 -3.27
C GLY A 5 7.25 7.23 -3.92
N ALA A 6 6.34 7.23 -4.88
CA ALA A 6 5.95 6.03 -5.64
C ALA A 6 7.13 5.45 -6.43
N MET A 7 7.94 6.29 -7.08
CA MET A 7 9.17 5.86 -7.76
C MET A 7 10.18 5.25 -6.78
N LEU A 8 10.39 5.85 -5.61
CA LEU A 8 11.33 5.33 -4.62
C LEU A 8 10.88 3.96 -4.11
N VAL A 9 9.58 3.83 -3.78
CA VAL A 9 8.99 2.57 -3.31
C VAL A 9 9.08 1.49 -4.39
N SER A 10 8.75 1.81 -5.65
CA SER A 10 8.89 0.85 -6.75
C SER A 10 10.33 0.45 -7.01
N HIS A 11 11.29 1.36 -6.85
CA HIS A 11 12.72 1.04 -6.93
C HIS A 11 13.19 0.12 -5.80
N ILE A 12 12.78 0.39 -4.56
CA ILE A 12 13.12 -0.47 -3.40
C ILE A 12 12.54 -1.87 -3.61
N LEU A 13 11.27 -1.96 -4.04
CA LEU A 13 10.64 -3.24 -4.39
C LEU A 13 11.42 -3.96 -5.49
N PHE A 14 11.75 -3.27 -6.58
CA PHE A 14 12.55 -3.85 -7.66
C PHE A 14 13.88 -4.41 -7.17
N LEU A 15 14.62 -3.67 -6.34
CA LEU A 15 15.90 -4.13 -5.79
C LEU A 15 15.73 -5.35 -4.89
N VAL A 16 14.71 -5.37 -4.02
CA VAL A 16 14.43 -6.51 -3.14
C VAL A 16 14.06 -7.75 -3.96
N ILE A 17 13.16 -7.61 -4.94
CA ILE A 17 12.76 -8.71 -5.81
C ILE A 17 13.94 -9.21 -6.61
N ALA A 18 14.71 -8.30 -7.24
CA ALA A 18 15.84 -8.66 -8.09
C ALA A 18 16.92 -9.39 -7.28
N HIS A 19 17.18 -8.96 -6.05
CA HIS A 19 18.13 -9.63 -5.15
C HIS A 19 17.70 -11.07 -4.82
N VAL A 20 16.41 -11.28 -4.53
CA VAL A 20 15.89 -12.63 -4.21
C VAL A 20 15.76 -13.51 -5.46
N ALA A 21 15.34 -12.94 -6.60
CA ALA A 21 15.12 -13.68 -7.84
C ALA A 21 16.41 -14.06 -8.58
N HIS A 22 17.47 -13.24 -8.49
CA HIS A 22 18.77 -13.53 -9.10
C HIS A 22 19.72 -14.29 -8.17
N GLY A 23 19.39 -14.44 -6.89
CA GLY A 23 20.00 -15.45 -6.04
C GLY A 23 19.56 -16.83 -6.51
N GLN A 24 20.26 -17.40 -7.50
CA GLN A 24 19.90 -18.69 -8.13
C GLN A 24 19.99 -19.92 -7.20
N ASP A 25 20.27 -19.70 -5.91
CA ASP A 25 20.24 -20.69 -4.82
C ASP A 25 19.26 -20.28 -3.68
N ALA A 26 18.23 -19.49 -4.00
CA ALA A 26 17.21 -19.10 -3.02
C ALA A 26 16.46 -20.34 -2.51
N GLY A 27 16.99 -20.94 -1.45
CA GLY A 27 16.36 -22.05 -0.74
C GLY A 27 15.01 -21.62 -0.18
N ALA A 28 14.18 -22.58 0.24
CA ALA A 28 12.86 -22.31 0.82
C ALA A 28 12.85 -21.23 1.92
N GLY A 29 13.98 -21.05 2.64
CA GLY A 29 14.15 -20.01 3.66
C GLY A 29 14.17 -18.56 3.12
N ASP A 30 14.65 -18.32 1.90
CA ASP A 30 14.72 -16.98 1.31
C ASP A 30 13.32 -16.51 0.88
N LEU A 31 12.54 -17.42 0.30
CA LEU A 31 11.15 -17.16 -0.07
C LEU A 31 10.27 -16.91 1.17
N GLN A 32 10.50 -17.66 2.25
CA GLN A 32 9.82 -17.45 3.53
C GLN A 32 10.16 -16.08 4.12
N THR A 33 11.44 -15.70 4.11
CA THR A 33 11.89 -14.39 4.59
C THR A 33 11.27 -13.26 3.76
N LEU A 34 11.28 -13.37 2.43
CA LEU A 34 10.63 -12.41 1.54
C LEU A 34 9.13 -12.31 1.82
N SER A 35 8.45 -13.43 2.06
CA SER A 35 7.02 -13.46 2.38
C SER A 35 6.71 -12.72 3.68
N ILE A 36 7.53 -12.90 4.72
CA ILE A 36 7.39 -12.17 5.99
C ILE A 36 7.61 -10.68 5.78
N VAL A 37 8.66 -10.29 5.03
CA VAL A 37 8.98 -8.89 4.77
C VAL A 37 7.86 -8.22 3.97
N LEU A 38 7.42 -8.81 2.87
CA LEU A 38 6.35 -8.25 2.04
C LEU A 38 5.02 -8.21 2.78
N THR A 39 4.72 -9.21 3.62
CA THR A 39 3.52 -9.17 4.46
C THR A 39 3.59 -8.06 5.49
N SER A 40 4.73 -7.89 6.16
CA SER A 40 4.94 -6.82 7.15
C SER A 40 4.85 -5.43 6.52
N VAL A 41 5.47 -5.25 5.35
CA VAL A 41 5.35 -4.01 4.57
C VAL A 41 3.91 -3.81 4.12
N GLY A 42 3.23 -4.85 3.66
CA GLY A 42 1.81 -4.82 3.30
C GLY A 42 0.92 -4.33 4.44
N VAL A 43 1.13 -4.81 5.67
CA VAL A 43 0.41 -4.34 6.88
C VAL A 43 0.67 -2.85 7.12
N ILE A 44 1.93 -2.41 7.05
CA ILE A 44 2.27 -1.00 7.24
C ILE A 44 1.60 -0.13 6.17
N VAL A 45 1.60 -0.58 4.92
CA VAL A 45 0.99 0.16 3.80
C VAL A 45 -0.54 0.19 3.93
N ALA A 46 -1.17 -0.91 4.33
CA ALA A 46 -2.61 -0.96 4.58
C ALA A 46 -3.03 -0.02 5.73
N LEU A 47 -2.29 0.00 6.83
CA LEU A 47 -2.54 0.94 7.92
C LEU A 47 -2.25 2.38 7.49
N GLY A 48 -1.18 2.60 6.73
CA GLY A 48 -0.81 3.90 6.19
C GLY A 48 -1.86 4.47 5.24
N SER A 49 -2.49 3.64 4.40
CA SER A 49 -3.56 4.07 3.49
C SER A 49 -4.79 4.55 4.25
N ALA A 50 -5.13 3.88 5.35
CA ALA A 50 -6.27 4.25 6.19
C ALA A 50 -5.98 5.48 7.07
N LEU A 51 -4.79 5.56 7.68
CA LEU A 51 -4.49 6.52 8.75
C LEU A 51 -3.59 7.67 8.32
N ALA A 52 -2.52 7.41 7.57
CA ALA A 52 -1.51 8.40 7.24
C ALA A 52 -1.88 9.23 6.01
N VAL A 53 -2.46 8.61 4.97
CA VAL A 53 -2.82 9.31 3.74
C VAL A 53 -3.81 10.46 3.98
N PRO A 54 -4.90 10.32 4.77
CA PRO A 54 -5.80 11.43 5.06
C PRO A 54 -5.10 12.63 5.73
N LEU A 55 -4.10 12.37 6.57
CA LEU A 55 -3.33 13.42 7.25
C LEU A 55 -2.40 14.16 6.28
N ILE A 56 -1.71 13.43 5.41
CA ILE A 56 -0.75 13.98 4.44
C ILE A 56 -1.46 14.72 3.30
N THR A 57 -2.65 14.27 2.93
CA THR A 57 -3.43 14.81 1.80
C THR A 57 -4.54 15.77 2.23
N ARG A 58 -4.56 16.20 3.50
CA ARG A 58 -5.58 17.10 4.07
C ARG A 58 -5.76 18.40 3.27
N ASP A 59 -4.68 18.92 2.70
CA ASP A 59 -4.66 20.20 1.97
C ASP A 59 -4.87 20.00 0.45
N GLN A 60 -4.99 18.75 0.01
CA GLN A 60 -5.19 18.37 -1.39
C GLN A 60 -6.68 18.21 -1.72
N LEU A 61 -6.99 18.16 -3.02
CA LEU A 61 -8.35 17.81 -3.49
C LEU A 61 -8.74 16.42 -2.97
N TYR A 62 -9.99 16.26 -2.54
CA TYR A 62 -10.52 14.99 -2.02
C TYR A 62 -10.29 13.83 -3.01
N VAL A 63 -10.50 14.07 -4.30
CA VAL A 63 -10.26 13.08 -5.37
C VAL A 63 -8.80 12.62 -5.36
N THR A 64 -7.84 13.55 -5.18
CA THR A 64 -6.42 13.20 -5.10
C THR A 64 -6.12 12.38 -3.85
N ALA A 65 -6.68 12.75 -2.69
CA ALA A 65 -6.55 11.98 -1.46
C ALA A 65 -7.08 10.55 -1.63
N LEU A 66 -8.26 10.40 -2.24
CA LEU A 66 -8.90 9.11 -2.50
C LEU A 66 -8.06 8.24 -3.43
N ILE A 67 -7.55 8.79 -4.54
CA ILE A 67 -6.66 8.06 -5.47
C ILE A 67 -5.43 7.53 -4.72
N VAL A 68 -4.82 8.33 -3.84
CA VAL A 68 -3.64 7.90 -3.08
C VAL A 68 -3.99 6.78 -2.09
N ARG A 69 -5.15 6.87 -1.40
CA ARG A 69 -5.60 5.80 -0.48
C ARG A 69 -5.81 4.49 -1.23
N LEU A 70 -6.51 4.54 -2.37
CA LEU A 70 -6.79 3.36 -3.20
C LEU A 70 -5.51 2.79 -3.82
N ALA A 71 -4.59 3.63 -4.30
CA ALA A 71 -3.31 3.17 -4.84
C ALA A 71 -2.46 2.47 -3.76
N ALA A 72 -2.46 3.00 -2.53
CA ALA A 72 -1.78 2.36 -1.42
C ALA A 72 -2.44 1.01 -1.06
N ALA A 73 -3.78 0.94 -0.98
CA ALA A 73 -4.48 -0.32 -0.77
C ALA A 73 -4.18 -1.35 -1.88
N GLU A 74 -4.18 -0.93 -3.14
CA GLU A 74 -3.91 -1.78 -4.30
C GLU A 74 -2.50 -2.37 -4.27
N SER A 75 -1.51 -1.60 -3.81
CA SER A 75 -0.13 -2.09 -3.72
C SER A 75 0.03 -3.31 -2.79
N VAL A 76 -0.81 -3.44 -1.76
CA VAL A 76 -0.84 -4.61 -0.87
C VAL A 76 -1.29 -5.85 -1.63
N THR A 77 -2.31 -5.73 -2.48
CA THR A 77 -2.79 -6.80 -3.36
C THR A 77 -1.72 -7.21 -4.37
N ILE A 78 -0.99 -6.23 -4.92
CA ILE A 78 0.14 -6.47 -5.83
C ILE A 78 1.25 -7.27 -5.15
N PHE A 79 1.56 -7.01 -3.86
CA PHE A 79 2.53 -7.83 -3.13
C PHE A 79 2.09 -9.29 -3.01
N GLY A 80 0.79 -9.54 -2.76
CA GLY A 80 0.23 -10.88 -2.75
C GLY A 80 0.38 -11.58 -4.11
N LEU A 81 0.06 -10.88 -5.20
CA LEU A 81 0.24 -11.38 -6.56
C LEU A 81 1.71 -11.71 -6.85
N MET A 82 2.64 -10.85 -6.43
CA MET A 82 4.07 -11.11 -6.62
C MET A 82 4.54 -12.35 -5.86
N LEU A 83 4.10 -12.55 -4.60
CA LEU A 83 4.41 -13.76 -3.84
C LEU A 83 3.87 -15.01 -4.53
N ALA A 84 2.65 -14.96 -5.07
CA ALA A 84 2.08 -16.06 -5.85
C ALA A 84 2.92 -16.39 -7.09
N MET A 85 3.37 -15.37 -7.83
CA MET A 85 4.23 -15.56 -9.01
C MET A 85 5.61 -16.14 -8.66
N LEU A 86 6.13 -15.85 -7.47
CA LEU A 86 7.39 -16.41 -6.97
C LEU A 86 7.23 -17.81 -6.37
N GLY A 87 6.02 -18.38 -6.35
CA GLY A 87 5.76 -19.71 -5.81
C GLY A 87 5.72 -19.77 -4.28
N ALA A 88 5.44 -18.64 -3.61
CA ALA A 88 5.25 -18.62 -2.17
C ALA A 88 4.06 -19.49 -1.72
N GLU A 89 4.10 -19.93 -0.48
CA GLU A 89 3.00 -20.69 0.11
C GLU A 89 1.71 -19.87 0.06
N MET A 90 0.61 -20.54 -0.29
CA MET A 90 -0.70 -19.90 -0.51
C MET A 90 -1.19 -19.09 0.69
N GLN A 91 -0.79 -19.44 1.92
CA GLN A 91 -1.15 -18.70 3.12
C GLN A 91 -0.68 -17.23 3.08
N TRP A 92 0.50 -16.95 2.54
CA TRP A 92 1.05 -15.59 2.45
C TRP A 92 0.33 -14.79 1.37
N THR A 93 0.07 -15.41 0.22
CA THR A 93 -0.73 -14.83 -0.86
C THR A 93 -2.12 -14.46 -0.36
N TYR A 94 -2.82 -15.37 0.31
CA TYR A 94 -4.16 -15.11 0.85
C TYR A 94 -4.17 -14.05 1.94
N ALA A 95 -3.16 -14.03 2.82
CA ALA A 95 -3.04 -13.00 3.85
C ALA A 95 -2.94 -11.60 3.22
N LEU A 96 -2.08 -11.42 2.22
CA LEU A 96 -1.92 -10.14 1.52
C LEU A 96 -3.15 -9.77 0.69
N THR A 97 -3.79 -10.72 0.00
CA THR A 97 -5.04 -10.45 -0.73
C THR A 97 -6.15 -10.04 0.22
N ALA A 98 -6.35 -10.74 1.33
CA ALA A 98 -7.36 -10.39 2.32
C ALA A 98 -7.08 -9.01 2.92
N LEU A 99 -5.82 -8.72 3.24
CA LEU A 99 -5.41 -7.42 3.73
C LEU A 99 -5.65 -6.30 2.71
N GLY A 100 -5.34 -6.52 1.44
CA GLY A 100 -5.61 -5.57 0.35
C GLY A 100 -7.10 -5.28 0.18
N VAL A 101 -7.95 -6.32 0.25
CA VAL A 101 -9.41 -6.16 0.24
C VAL A 101 -9.88 -5.35 1.44
N MET A 102 -9.39 -5.66 2.65
CA MET A 102 -9.73 -4.90 3.86
C MET A 102 -9.26 -3.44 3.78
N ALA A 103 -8.09 -3.19 3.21
CA ALA A 103 -7.58 -1.84 2.98
C ALA A 103 -8.45 -1.06 1.98
N HIS A 104 -8.94 -1.72 0.93
CA HIS A 104 -9.89 -1.13 -0.03
C HIS A 104 -11.23 -0.78 0.62
N ILE A 105 -11.77 -1.68 1.45
CA ILE A 105 -13.00 -1.42 2.22
C ILE A 105 -12.79 -0.23 3.17
N ALA A 106 -11.65 -0.17 3.86
CA ALA A 106 -11.31 0.93 4.76
C ALA A 106 -11.03 2.25 4.02
N ALA A 107 -10.59 2.19 2.76
CA ALA A 107 -10.36 3.34 1.89
C ALA A 107 -11.62 3.79 1.14
N PHE A 108 -12.74 3.06 1.27
CA PHE A 108 -13.95 3.35 0.51
C PHE A 108 -14.49 4.74 0.87
N PRO A 109 -14.83 5.56 -0.13
CA PRO A 109 -15.29 6.92 0.12
C PRO A 109 -16.60 6.90 0.90
N SER A 110 -16.65 7.63 2.01
CA SER A 110 -17.89 7.88 2.75
C SER A 110 -18.28 9.36 2.62
N GLU A 111 -19.59 9.64 2.61
CA GLU A 111 -20.10 11.01 2.56
C GLU A 111 -19.53 11.87 3.71
N ARG A 112 -19.40 11.27 4.90
CA ARG A 112 -18.79 11.89 6.08
C ARG A 112 -17.32 12.27 5.86
N ASP A 113 -16.54 11.44 5.18
CA ASP A 113 -15.14 11.73 4.87
C ASP A 113 -15.02 12.90 3.89
N GLN A 114 -15.91 12.96 2.89
CA GLN A 114 -15.94 14.07 1.94
C GLN A 114 -16.29 15.40 2.62
N GLU A 115 -17.36 15.42 3.42
CA GLU A 115 -17.78 16.60 4.18
C GLU A 115 -16.66 17.09 5.12
N ALA A 116 -16.01 16.17 5.83
CA ALA A 116 -14.90 16.50 6.72
C ALA A 116 -13.66 17.03 5.99
N HIS A 117 -13.46 16.64 4.72
CA HIS A 117 -12.35 17.13 3.89
C HIS A 117 -12.67 18.53 3.34
N GLU A 118 -13.91 18.77 2.93
CA GLU A 118 -14.39 20.07 2.44
C GLU A 118 -14.37 21.13 3.56
N GLN A 119 -14.84 20.79 4.76
CA GLN A 119 -14.81 21.68 5.93
C GLN A 119 -13.38 22.08 6.33
N ARG A 120 -12.43 21.14 6.27
CA ARG A 120 -11.02 21.43 6.58
C ARG A 120 -10.40 22.38 5.56
N ARG A 121 -10.80 22.26 4.29
CA ARG A 121 -10.29 23.11 3.21
C ARG A 121 -10.93 24.50 3.19
N SER A 122 -12.19 24.64 3.59
CA SER A 122 -12.81 25.96 3.73
C SER A 122 -12.19 26.73 4.90
N GLY A 123 -11.97 26.08 6.04
CA GLY A 123 -11.35 26.71 7.22
C GLY A 123 -9.90 27.15 7.02
N SER A 124 -9.12 26.48 6.16
CA SER A 124 -7.73 26.88 5.88
C SER A 124 -7.57 28.06 4.93
N ARG A 125 -8.66 28.51 4.27
CA ARG A 125 -8.65 29.69 3.40
C ARG A 125 -8.92 31.00 4.14
N GLU A 126 -9.42 30.93 5.37
CA GLU A 126 -9.79 32.10 6.18
C GLU A 126 -8.69 32.53 7.17
N SER A 127 -7.60 31.75 7.31
CA SER A 127 -6.44 32.06 8.17
C SER A 127 -5.24 32.52 7.35
#